data_AF-A0A5C7NB51-F1
#
_entry.id   AF-A0A5C7NB51-F1
#
_cell.length_a   1.000
_cell.length_b   1.000
_cell.length_c   1.000
_cell.angle_alpha   90.00
_cell.angle_beta   90.00
_cell.angle_gamma   90.00
#
_symmetry.space_group_name_H-M   'P 1'
#
loop_
_entity.id
_entity.type
_entity.pdbx_description
1 polymer ?
#
loop_
_entity_poly.entity_id
_entity_poly.type
_entity_poly.pdbx_seq_one_letter_code
_entity_poly.pdbx_strand_id
1 'polypeptide(L)'
;MSGFLEPGEVLLHIGPPKTGTTALQHSMAQARPRMKAQGVLYPGKKFSHWTPSCSALGIATTAHPADPPVPPEVWDTFAARVSRRRDRAVVSSEQFADADPVLAAKVIDDLGGPEKVRLLLTLRPLALILPSSWQQSLKSGAPKPLPGPLRHAKSRVVKPYDEWLQETLRGKNATFWGRFDYSGLLGRWAQIIGPERIAVIVVDSGDPLRILRDAERVIGLEPDTLDRVTTKTNRSLSYEEAALVRKWLVELERGAPMAAQRYHQWIRRGALWGLVDGRQPGPDEHAIRTPDWAMADVDARTSAMIEAIGASGAAVYGDLDDLIVPAAPDSGSGEVSEVPVDVAIQMLMGLATMAAKDAKG
;
A
#
# COMPACT_ATOMS: atom_id res chain seq x y z
N MET A 1 6.21 -0.90 -30.75
CA MET A 1 4.80 -1.15 -30.40
C MET A 1 4.24 0.12 -29.78
N SER A 2 3.05 0.62 -30.15
CA SER A 2 2.41 1.70 -29.37
C SER A 2 1.82 1.08 -28.11
N GLY A 3 2.32 1.48 -26.95
CA GLY A 3 1.76 1.07 -25.67
C GLY A 3 0.50 1.88 -25.36
N PHE A 4 -0.14 1.59 -24.23
CA PHE A 4 -1.23 2.43 -23.73
C PHE A 4 -0.80 3.87 -23.46
N LEU A 5 0.46 4.09 -23.07
CA LEU A 5 1.05 5.41 -22.86
C LEU A 5 1.62 6.00 -24.16
N GLU A 6 1.12 7.17 -24.57
CA GLU A 6 1.55 7.83 -25.81
C GLU A 6 2.71 8.83 -25.58
N PRO A 7 3.50 9.16 -26.61
CA PRO A 7 4.53 10.19 -26.54
C PRO A 7 4.03 11.52 -25.98
N GLY A 8 4.78 12.10 -25.05
CA GLY A 8 4.43 13.35 -24.38
C GLY A 8 3.42 13.21 -23.22
N GLU A 9 2.92 12.01 -22.93
CA GLU A 9 1.99 11.76 -21.83
C GLU A 9 2.67 11.25 -20.55
N VAL A 10 1.99 11.44 -19.42
CA VAL A 10 2.36 10.97 -18.08
C VAL A 10 1.54 9.73 -17.76
N LEU A 11 2.18 8.62 -17.40
CA LEU A 11 1.52 7.55 -16.68
C LEU A 11 1.62 7.82 -15.18
N LEU A 12 0.49 8.10 -14.55
CA LEU A 12 0.35 8.25 -13.10
C LEU A 12 -0.10 6.90 -12.50
N HIS A 13 0.85 6.17 -11.94
CA HIS A 13 0.61 4.94 -11.20
C HIS A 13 0.30 5.24 -9.72
N ILE A 14 -0.93 4.97 -9.30
CA ILE A 14 -1.44 5.34 -7.97
C ILE A 14 -1.63 4.16 -7.01
N GLY A 15 -1.24 2.95 -7.42
CA GLY A 15 -1.45 1.73 -6.63
C GLY A 15 -2.86 1.16 -6.76
N PRO A 16 -3.59 0.90 -5.65
CA PRO A 16 -3.33 1.31 -4.26
C PRO A 16 -2.20 0.54 -3.53
N PRO A 17 -1.90 0.80 -2.24
CA PRO A 17 -0.92 0.00 -1.51
C PRO A 17 -1.28 -1.49 -1.48
N LYS A 18 -0.29 -2.39 -1.39
CA LYS A 18 -0.45 -3.87 -1.29
C LYS A 18 -0.87 -4.61 -2.56
N THR A 19 -0.89 -3.93 -3.69
CA THR A 19 -1.21 -4.49 -5.01
C THR A 19 0.03 -4.58 -5.91
N GLY A 20 1.20 -4.89 -5.34
CA GLY A 20 2.45 -5.06 -6.11
C GLY A 20 3.20 -3.75 -6.44
N THR A 21 2.77 -2.61 -5.90
CA THR A 21 3.38 -1.28 -6.15
C THR A 21 4.88 -1.24 -5.87
N THR A 22 5.33 -1.84 -4.78
CA THR A 22 6.75 -1.88 -4.42
C THR A 22 7.60 -2.61 -5.47
N ALA A 23 7.10 -3.72 -6.02
CA ALA A 23 7.81 -4.46 -7.07
C ALA A 23 7.96 -3.60 -8.32
N LEU A 24 6.87 -2.96 -8.78
CA LEU A 24 6.90 -2.04 -9.93
C LEU A 24 7.85 -0.87 -9.71
N GLN A 25 7.75 -0.19 -8.57
CA GLN A 25 8.56 0.96 -8.21
C GLN A 25 10.06 0.62 -8.21
N HIS A 26 10.45 -0.47 -7.56
CA HIS A 26 11.85 -0.91 -7.56
C HIS A 26 12.34 -1.31 -8.96
N SER A 27 11.52 -2.03 -9.73
CA SER A 27 11.88 -2.48 -11.08
C SER A 27 12.08 -1.29 -12.02
N MET A 28 11.15 -0.32 -12.05
CA MET A 28 11.29 0.92 -12.83
C MET A 28 12.49 1.76 -12.38
N ALA A 29 12.74 1.82 -11.07
CA ALA A 29 13.88 2.52 -10.53
C ALA A 29 15.20 1.91 -11.01
N GLN A 30 15.35 0.60 -10.93
CA GLN A 30 16.54 -0.10 -11.43
C GLN A 30 16.68 0.03 -12.95
N ALA A 31 15.56 -0.02 -13.68
CA ALA A 31 15.52 0.08 -15.14
C ALA A 31 15.64 1.51 -15.69
N ARG A 32 15.81 2.55 -14.85
CA ARG A 32 15.89 3.96 -15.29
C ARG A 32 16.72 4.21 -16.55
N PRO A 33 17.97 3.69 -16.68
CA PRO A 33 18.76 3.90 -17.89
C PRO A 33 18.14 3.25 -19.13
N ARG A 34 17.59 2.03 -18.98
CA ARG A 34 16.95 1.27 -20.07
C ARG A 34 15.62 1.92 -20.50
N MET A 35 14.79 2.34 -19.54
CA MET A 35 13.57 3.12 -19.80
C MET A 35 13.89 4.41 -20.54
N LYS A 36 14.94 5.14 -20.12
CA LYS A 36 15.37 6.37 -20.79
C LYS A 36 15.82 6.12 -22.23
N ALA A 37 16.56 5.04 -22.49
CA ALA A 37 16.97 4.66 -23.84
C ALA A 37 15.78 4.38 -24.77
N GLN A 38 14.62 4.01 -24.20
CA GLN A 38 13.36 3.81 -24.92
C GLN A 38 12.43 5.04 -24.87
N GLY A 39 12.94 6.22 -24.49
CA GLY A 39 12.13 7.45 -24.44
C GLY A 39 11.07 7.45 -23.33
N VAL A 40 11.38 6.83 -22.17
CA VAL A 40 10.53 6.87 -20.98
C VAL A 40 11.32 7.44 -19.80
N LEU A 41 10.88 8.59 -19.30
CA LEU A 41 11.44 9.22 -18.11
C LEU A 41 10.82 8.60 -16.85
N TYR A 42 11.65 8.09 -15.95
CA TYR A 42 11.28 7.80 -14.56
C TYR A 42 12.02 8.77 -13.63
N PRO A 43 11.39 9.86 -13.17
CA PRO A 43 12.08 11.01 -12.60
C PRO A 43 12.68 10.75 -11.21
N GLY A 44 13.67 11.56 -10.84
CA GLY A 44 14.31 11.49 -9.53
C GLY A 44 15.30 10.32 -9.36
N LYS A 45 15.66 10.03 -8.11
CA LYS A 45 16.69 9.03 -7.72
C LYS A 45 16.15 7.96 -6.77
N LYS A 46 14.97 8.18 -6.17
CA LYS A 46 14.35 7.27 -5.19
C LYS A 46 13.48 6.25 -5.89
N PHE A 47 13.33 5.06 -5.30
CA PHE A 47 12.59 3.96 -5.94
C PHE A 47 11.11 4.28 -6.20
N SER A 48 10.53 5.27 -5.50
CA SER A 48 9.19 5.77 -5.73
C SER A 48 9.14 7.30 -5.60
N HIS A 49 8.00 7.88 -5.92
CA HIS A 49 7.73 9.31 -5.80
C HIS A 49 6.99 9.67 -4.51
N TRP A 50 7.25 8.92 -3.43
CA TRP A 50 6.62 9.08 -2.10
C TRP A 50 6.67 10.54 -1.61
N THR A 51 7.85 11.14 -1.50
CA THR A 51 7.99 12.51 -0.96
C THR A 51 7.27 13.56 -1.81
N PRO A 52 7.41 13.60 -3.15
CA PRO A 52 6.57 14.46 -4.00
C PRO A 52 5.07 14.22 -3.82
N SER A 53 4.61 12.97 -3.71
CA SER A 53 3.18 12.69 -3.49
C SER A 53 2.69 13.14 -2.11
N CYS A 54 3.51 13.05 -1.06
CA CYS A 54 3.17 13.60 0.26
C CYS A 54 3.04 15.12 0.21
N SER A 55 3.93 15.80 -0.54
CA SER A 55 3.86 17.24 -0.80
C SER A 55 2.57 17.62 -1.54
N ALA A 56 2.22 16.89 -2.60
CA ALA A 56 1.00 17.11 -3.37
C ALA A 56 -0.28 16.99 -2.53
N LEU A 57 -0.29 16.12 -1.52
CA LEU A 57 -1.42 15.90 -0.62
C LEU A 57 -1.36 16.71 0.68
N GLY A 58 -0.30 17.51 0.90
CA GLY A 58 -0.14 18.29 2.13
C GLY A 58 0.02 17.42 3.39
N ILE A 59 0.68 16.27 3.29
CA ILE A 59 0.91 15.35 4.41
C ILE A 59 2.40 15.14 4.71
N ALA A 60 2.71 14.64 5.91
CA ALA A 60 4.06 14.25 6.29
C ALA A 60 4.50 12.94 5.59
N THR A 61 5.81 12.71 5.48
CA THR A 61 6.35 11.44 4.96
C THR A 61 6.24 10.29 5.95
N THR A 62 5.88 10.57 7.21
CA THR A 62 5.66 9.60 8.27
C THR A 62 4.22 9.72 8.77
N ALA A 63 3.75 8.69 9.48
CA ALA A 63 2.43 8.70 10.11
C ALA A 63 2.42 9.40 11.49
N HIS A 64 3.52 10.07 11.87
CA HIS A 64 3.63 10.71 13.17
C HIS A 64 2.90 12.07 13.14
N PRO A 65 1.91 12.31 14.03
CA PRO A 65 1.05 13.49 13.96
C PRO A 65 1.76 14.83 14.23
N ALA A 66 2.94 14.81 14.83
CA ALA A 66 3.71 16.03 15.06
C ALA A 66 4.69 16.33 13.90
N ASP A 67 4.82 15.43 12.93
CA ASP A 67 5.72 15.66 11.80
C ASP A 67 5.05 16.66 10.86
N PRO A 68 5.77 17.72 10.45
CA PRO A 68 5.20 18.72 9.57
C PRO A 68 4.90 18.12 8.18
N PRO A 69 3.86 18.61 7.49
CA PRO A 69 3.65 18.32 6.08
C PRO A 69 4.90 18.58 5.24
N VAL A 70 5.06 17.82 4.15
CA VAL A 70 6.12 18.12 3.19
C VAL A 70 5.80 19.46 2.50
N PRO A 71 6.76 20.40 2.39
CA PRO A 71 6.52 21.70 1.76
C PRO A 71 6.00 21.56 0.32
N PRO A 72 5.05 22.41 -0.12
CA PRO A 72 4.41 22.32 -1.45
C PRO A 72 5.42 22.49 -2.61
N GLU A 73 6.52 23.22 -2.39
CA GLU A 73 7.55 23.49 -3.40
C GLU A 73 8.23 22.20 -3.88
N VAL A 74 8.19 21.14 -3.06
CA VAL A 74 8.70 19.82 -3.43
C VAL A 74 7.88 19.21 -4.57
N TRP A 75 6.55 19.32 -4.51
CA TRP A 75 5.66 18.91 -5.58
C TRP A 75 5.78 19.86 -6.77
N ASP A 76 5.75 21.18 -6.55
CA ASP A 76 5.79 22.15 -7.65
C ASP A 76 7.05 21.98 -8.51
N THR A 77 8.22 21.81 -7.86
CA THR A 77 9.49 21.54 -8.56
C THR A 77 9.46 20.21 -9.30
N PHE A 78 8.87 19.19 -8.69
CA PHE A 78 8.76 17.87 -9.29
C PHE A 78 7.84 17.90 -10.52
N ALA A 79 6.61 18.44 -10.38
CA ALA A 79 5.62 18.55 -11.43
C ALA A 79 6.13 19.42 -12.58
N ALA A 80 6.77 20.57 -12.33
CA ALA A 80 7.35 21.41 -13.38
C ALA A 80 8.44 20.69 -14.18
N ARG A 81 9.27 19.86 -13.53
CA ARG A 81 10.26 19.03 -14.24
C ARG A 81 9.58 17.97 -15.10
N VAL A 82 8.53 17.35 -14.55
CA VAL A 82 7.75 16.36 -15.26
C VAL A 82 7.09 17.02 -16.46
N SER A 83 6.25 18.04 -16.32
CA SER A 83 5.48 18.65 -17.42
C SER A 83 6.30 19.21 -18.58
N ARG A 84 7.57 19.59 -18.38
CA ARG A 84 8.47 20.08 -19.44
C ARG A 84 9.02 19.01 -20.38
N ARG A 85 8.81 17.72 -20.08
CA ARG A 85 9.32 16.63 -20.91
C ARG A 85 8.58 16.57 -22.26
N ARG A 86 9.26 16.07 -23.30
CA ARG A 86 8.66 15.79 -24.61
C ARG A 86 8.30 14.32 -24.82
N ASP A 87 9.01 13.43 -24.14
CA ASP A 87 8.80 11.99 -24.24
C ASP A 87 7.76 11.49 -23.20
N ARG A 88 7.60 10.17 -23.10
CA ARG A 88 6.77 9.53 -22.08
C ARG A 88 7.40 9.71 -20.69
N ALA A 89 6.60 9.76 -19.63
CA ALA A 89 7.14 9.58 -18.28
C ALA A 89 6.19 8.83 -17.36
N VAL A 90 6.77 8.18 -16.35
CA VAL A 90 6.01 7.44 -15.34
C VAL A 90 6.22 8.08 -13.97
N VAL A 91 5.13 8.54 -13.36
CA VAL A 91 5.06 9.00 -11.97
C VAL A 91 4.36 7.91 -11.17
N SER A 92 4.94 7.50 -10.05
CA SER A 92 4.50 6.30 -9.32
C SER A 92 4.60 6.52 -7.82
N SER A 93 3.45 6.55 -7.15
CA SER A 93 3.32 6.54 -5.70
C SER A 93 1.92 6.08 -5.32
N GLU A 94 1.83 5.09 -4.44
CA GLU A 94 0.56 4.59 -3.91
C GLU A 94 -0.20 5.62 -3.06
N GLN A 95 0.49 6.69 -2.64
CA GLN A 95 -0.07 7.75 -1.84
C GLN A 95 -1.13 8.55 -2.63
N PHE A 96 -1.03 8.61 -3.96
CA PHE A 96 -2.03 9.27 -4.80
C PHE A 96 -3.42 8.61 -4.72
N ALA A 97 -3.54 7.33 -4.35
CA ALA A 97 -4.85 6.70 -4.13
C ALA A 97 -5.69 7.38 -3.03
N ASP A 98 -5.03 8.09 -2.11
CA ASP A 98 -5.68 8.85 -1.03
C ASP A 98 -6.12 10.25 -1.46
N ALA A 99 -5.86 10.68 -2.71
CA ALA A 99 -6.31 11.97 -3.20
C ALA A 99 -7.85 12.01 -3.23
N ASP A 100 -8.42 13.03 -2.59
CA ASP A 100 -9.81 13.42 -2.81
C ASP A 100 -9.98 14.01 -4.22
N PRO A 101 -11.21 14.21 -4.72
CA PRO A 101 -11.43 14.72 -6.08
C PRO A 101 -10.75 16.06 -6.38
N VAL A 102 -10.62 16.96 -5.39
CA VAL A 102 -10.01 18.28 -5.56
C VAL A 102 -8.50 18.14 -5.73
N LEU A 103 -7.86 17.37 -4.85
CA LEU A 103 -6.43 17.10 -4.93
C LEU A 103 -6.07 16.26 -6.18
N ALA A 104 -6.93 15.31 -6.56
CA ALA A 104 -6.75 14.51 -7.76
C ALA A 104 -6.77 15.40 -9.01
N ALA A 105 -7.76 16.29 -9.15
CA ALA A 105 -7.83 17.23 -10.27
C ALA A 105 -6.59 18.14 -10.33
N LYS A 106 -6.17 18.69 -9.18
CA LYS A 106 -4.94 19.49 -9.10
C LYS A 106 -3.71 18.71 -9.55
N VAL A 107 -3.54 17.46 -9.11
CA VAL A 107 -2.42 16.61 -9.54
C VAL A 107 -2.44 16.38 -11.05
N ILE A 108 -3.62 16.15 -11.64
CA ILE A 108 -3.75 16.02 -13.10
C ILE A 108 -3.35 17.31 -13.82
N ASP A 109 -3.85 18.46 -13.37
CA ASP A 109 -3.54 19.77 -13.95
C ASP A 109 -2.05 20.10 -13.87
N ASP A 110 -1.42 19.90 -12.71
CA ASP A 110 0.01 20.14 -12.49
C ASP A 110 0.90 19.25 -13.38
N LEU A 111 0.40 18.07 -13.76
CA LEU A 111 1.09 17.13 -14.65
C LEU A 111 0.84 17.40 -16.14
N GLY A 112 0.03 18.40 -16.49
CA GLY A 112 -0.23 18.84 -17.86
C GLY A 112 -1.68 18.73 -18.32
N GLY A 113 -2.60 18.39 -17.43
CA GLY A 113 -4.05 18.33 -17.68
C GLY A 113 -4.56 16.96 -18.12
N PRO A 114 -5.90 16.78 -18.19
CA PRO A 114 -6.53 15.50 -18.47
C PRO A 114 -6.06 14.80 -19.75
N GLU A 115 -5.77 15.56 -20.80
CA GLU A 115 -5.32 15.03 -22.09
C GLU A 115 -3.86 14.55 -22.11
N LYS A 116 -3.09 14.87 -21.07
CA LYS A 116 -1.67 14.52 -20.94
C LYS A 116 -1.41 13.45 -19.90
N VAL A 117 -2.42 13.07 -19.11
CA VAL A 117 -2.26 12.09 -18.04
C VAL A 117 -3.09 10.85 -18.35
N ARG A 118 -2.45 9.70 -18.20
CA ARG A 118 -3.09 8.40 -18.11
C ARG A 118 -2.85 7.82 -16.73
N LEU A 119 -3.80 7.05 -16.22
CA LEU A 119 -3.71 6.45 -14.90
C LEU A 119 -3.35 4.97 -15.02
N LEU A 120 -2.57 4.46 -14.06
CA LEU A 120 -2.40 3.03 -13.85
C LEU A 120 -2.88 2.64 -12.44
N LEU A 121 -3.84 1.73 -12.39
CA LEU A 121 -4.30 1.02 -11.20
C LEU A 121 -3.76 -0.41 -11.21
N THR A 122 -3.52 -0.95 -10.02
CA THR A 122 -3.15 -2.35 -9.82
C THR A 122 -4.13 -2.98 -8.83
N LEU A 123 -4.72 -4.11 -9.17
CA LEU A 123 -5.74 -4.76 -8.36
C LEU A 123 -5.22 -6.08 -7.83
N ARG A 124 -5.62 -6.44 -6.61
CA ARG A 124 -5.29 -7.73 -6.01
C ARG A 124 -6.50 -8.22 -5.22
N PRO A 125 -6.74 -9.54 -5.11
CA PRO A 125 -7.88 -10.07 -4.37
C PRO A 125 -8.05 -9.43 -2.98
N LEU A 126 -9.27 -8.95 -2.69
CA LEU A 126 -9.59 -8.35 -1.38
C LEU A 126 -9.32 -9.33 -0.23
N ALA A 127 -9.61 -10.62 -0.44
CA ALA A 127 -9.34 -11.68 0.52
C ALA A 127 -7.87 -11.78 0.95
N LEU A 128 -6.92 -11.32 0.12
CA LEU A 128 -5.48 -11.27 0.45
C LEU A 128 -5.05 -9.93 1.04
N ILE A 129 -5.80 -8.86 0.76
CA ILE A 129 -5.51 -7.50 1.24
C ILE A 129 -6.03 -7.27 2.66
N LEU A 130 -7.19 -7.82 3.00
CA LEU A 130 -7.85 -7.65 4.29
C LEU A 130 -6.93 -8.06 5.47
N PRO A 131 -6.36 -9.28 5.51
CA PRO A 131 -5.40 -9.66 6.55
C PRO A 131 -4.16 -8.75 6.56
N SER A 132 -3.61 -8.43 5.39
CA SER A 132 -2.42 -7.57 5.29
C SER A 132 -2.65 -6.16 5.82
N SER A 133 -3.87 -5.62 5.65
CA SER A 133 -4.24 -4.27 6.08
C SER A 133 -4.41 -4.20 7.59
N TRP A 134 -5.03 -5.22 8.19
CA TRP A 134 -5.12 -5.36 9.63
C TRP A 134 -3.73 -5.52 10.28
N GLN A 135 -2.88 -6.40 9.74
CA GLN A 135 -1.50 -6.57 10.22
C GLN A 135 -0.66 -5.29 10.12
N GLN A 136 -0.85 -4.50 9.07
CA GLN A 136 -0.16 -3.21 8.97
C GLN A 136 -0.60 -2.24 10.08
N SER A 137 -1.86 -2.32 10.53
CA SER A 137 -2.34 -1.54 11.66
C SER A 137 -1.64 -1.95 12.97
N LEU A 138 -1.39 -3.24 13.18
CA LEU A 138 -0.58 -3.75 14.30
C LEU A 138 0.87 -3.25 14.22
N LYS A 139 1.54 -3.45 13.07
CA LYS A 139 2.96 -3.08 12.88
C LYS A 139 3.22 -1.58 12.97
N SER A 140 2.24 -0.77 12.58
CA SER A 140 2.36 0.69 12.67
C SER A 140 2.08 1.21 14.07
N GLY A 141 1.47 0.39 14.95
CA GLY A 141 1.10 0.78 16.30
C GLY A 141 -0.02 1.84 16.35
N ALA A 142 -0.89 1.83 15.33
CA ALA A 142 -2.01 2.75 15.10
C ALA A 142 -1.84 4.21 15.58
N PRO A 143 -1.16 5.07 14.80
CA PRO A 143 -1.21 6.51 14.97
C PRO A 143 -2.21 7.14 14.00
N LYS A 144 -3.44 6.65 13.85
CA LYS A 144 -4.46 7.42 13.10
C LYS A 144 -5.18 8.39 14.04
N PRO A 145 -5.29 9.70 13.71
CA PRO A 145 -6.18 10.61 14.42
C PRO A 145 -7.62 10.08 14.32
N LEU A 146 -8.37 10.09 15.42
CA LEU A 146 -9.82 9.91 15.33
C LEU A 146 -10.44 11.12 14.62
N PRO A 147 -11.53 10.96 13.85
CA PRO A 147 -12.24 12.09 13.28
C PRO A 147 -12.88 12.95 14.39
N GLY A 148 -13.11 14.23 14.09
CA GLY A 148 -13.82 15.16 14.98
C GLY A 148 -13.00 15.60 16.21
N PRO A 149 -13.65 15.92 17.35
CA PRO A 149 -12.99 16.52 18.52
C PRO A 149 -11.99 15.58 19.21
N LEU A 150 -12.05 14.27 18.93
CA LEU A 150 -11.16 13.24 19.50
C LEU A 150 -9.86 13.05 18.72
N ARG A 151 -9.54 13.90 17.72
CA ARG A 151 -8.29 13.81 16.91
C ARG A 151 -6.99 13.72 17.73
N HIS A 152 -7.02 14.20 18.98
CA HIS A 152 -5.88 14.21 19.90
C HIS A 152 -5.77 12.93 20.75
N ALA A 153 -6.83 12.12 20.84
CA ALA A 153 -6.83 10.83 21.52
C ALA A 153 -6.72 9.72 20.48
N LYS A 154 -5.54 9.11 20.35
CA LYS A 154 -5.34 7.98 19.44
C LYS A 154 -5.43 6.70 20.25
N SER A 155 -6.45 5.88 20.01
CA SER A 155 -6.40 4.49 20.47
C SER A 155 -5.39 3.75 19.59
N ARG A 156 -4.26 3.37 20.18
CA ARG A 156 -3.25 2.52 19.54
C ARG A 156 -3.61 1.03 19.64
N VAL A 157 -4.76 0.74 20.26
CA VAL A 157 -5.33 -0.60 20.37
C VAL A 157 -5.96 -0.99 19.05
N VAL A 158 -5.48 -2.10 18.51
CA VAL A 158 -6.05 -2.73 17.32
C VAL A 158 -7.04 -3.79 17.78
N LYS A 159 -8.26 -3.73 17.24
CA LYS A 159 -9.31 -4.72 17.48
C LYS A 159 -8.86 -6.12 17.05
N PRO A 160 -9.40 -7.20 17.64
CA PRO A 160 -9.30 -8.54 17.08
C PRO A 160 -9.63 -8.55 15.58
N TYR A 161 -8.99 -9.44 14.82
CA TYR A 161 -9.13 -9.44 13.36
C TYR A 161 -10.57 -9.61 12.91
N ASP A 162 -11.31 -10.55 13.51
CA ASP A 162 -12.71 -10.81 13.14
C ASP A 162 -13.62 -9.60 13.40
N GLU A 163 -13.45 -8.92 14.54
CA GLU A 163 -14.22 -7.72 14.85
C GLU A 163 -13.89 -6.58 13.86
N TRP A 164 -12.59 -6.35 13.60
CA TRP A 164 -12.15 -5.38 12.61
C TRP A 164 -12.67 -5.71 11.20
N LEU A 165 -12.70 -6.99 10.84
CA LEU A 165 -13.16 -7.47 9.54
C LEU A 165 -14.66 -7.28 9.40
N GLN A 166 -15.47 -7.67 10.39
CA GLN A 166 -16.92 -7.43 10.40
C GLN A 166 -17.25 -5.94 10.25
N GLU A 167 -16.56 -5.07 10.97
CA GLU A 167 -16.76 -3.61 10.83
C GLU A 167 -16.35 -3.11 9.45
N THR A 168 -15.24 -3.60 8.92
CA THR A 168 -14.76 -3.26 7.59
C THR A 168 -15.77 -3.70 6.53
N LEU A 169 -16.26 -4.94 6.56
CA LEU A 169 -17.26 -5.46 5.62
C LEU A 169 -18.63 -4.77 5.75
N ARG A 170 -18.95 -4.20 6.91
CA ARG A 170 -20.12 -3.31 7.10
C ARG A 170 -19.90 -1.87 6.60
N GLY A 171 -18.76 -1.57 5.98
CA GLY A 171 -18.45 -0.26 5.43
C GLY A 171 -17.88 0.75 6.45
N LYS A 172 -17.62 0.36 7.70
CA LYS A 172 -17.19 1.30 8.76
C LYS A 172 -15.71 1.70 8.69
N ASN A 173 -14.96 1.17 7.72
CA ASN A 173 -13.54 1.45 7.55
C ASN A 173 -13.29 2.32 6.31
N ALA A 174 -13.63 3.60 6.41
CA ALA A 174 -13.55 4.55 5.29
C ALA A 174 -12.14 4.64 4.67
N THR A 175 -11.07 4.55 5.47
CA THR A 175 -9.71 4.56 4.90
C THR A 175 -9.40 3.31 4.08
N PHE A 176 -9.91 2.15 4.49
CA PHE A 176 -9.75 0.92 3.71
C PHE A 176 -10.51 1.05 2.39
N TRP A 177 -11.80 1.40 2.45
CA TRP A 177 -12.64 1.48 1.26
C TRP A 177 -12.25 2.62 0.32
N GLY A 178 -11.72 3.74 0.81
CA GLY A 178 -11.19 4.80 -0.04
C GLY A 178 -10.07 4.34 -0.99
N ARG A 179 -9.38 3.25 -0.64
CA ARG A 179 -8.30 2.62 -1.45
C ARG A 179 -8.74 1.36 -2.18
N PHE A 180 -9.60 0.54 -1.56
CA PHE A 180 -9.88 -0.83 -2.02
C PHE A 180 -11.30 -1.05 -2.53
N ASP A 181 -12.18 -0.04 -2.47
CA ASP A 181 -13.30 0.02 -3.42
C ASP A 181 -12.72 0.41 -4.79
N TYR A 182 -12.32 -0.59 -5.56
CA TYR A 182 -11.65 -0.41 -6.83
C TYR A 182 -12.53 0.29 -7.86
N SER A 183 -13.84 -0.01 -7.87
CA SER A 183 -14.80 0.68 -8.73
C SER A 183 -14.94 2.15 -8.34
N GLY A 184 -15.03 2.46 -7.05
CA GLY A 184 -15.12 3.84 -6.56
C GLY A 184 -13.82 4.62 -6.77
N LEU A 185 -12.66 3.98 -6.59
CA LEU A 185 -11.35 4.58 -6.88
C LEU A 185 -11.23 4.87 -8.38
N LEU A 186 -11.52 3.90 -9.25
CA LEU A 186 -11.50 4.10 -10.70
C LEU A 186 -12.45 5.23 -11.11
N GLY A 187 -13.70 5.20 -10.63
CA GLY A 187 -14.72 6.20 -10.95
C GLY A 187 -14.29 7.62 -10.57
N ARG A 188 -13.65 7.80 -9.41
CA ARG A 188 -13.13 9.10 -8.96
C ARG A 188 -12.15 9.72 -9.95
N TRP A 189 -11.24 8.91 -10.51
CA TRP A 189 -10.27 9.40 -11.48
C TRP A 189 -10.85 9.47 -12.89
N ALA A 190 -11.75 8.56 -13.26
CA ALA A 190 -12.43 8.56 -14.56
C ALA A 190 -13.28 9.82 -14.77
N GLN A 191 -13.85 10.39 -13.70
CA GLN A 191 -14.55 11.68 -13.75
C GLN A 191 -13.64 12.85 -14.17
N ILE A 192 -12.32 12.73 -14.01
CA ILE A 192 -11.34 13.79 -14.30
C ILE A 192 -10.71 13.59 -15.68
N ILE A 193 -10.32 12.34 -16.00
CA ILE A 193 -9.55 12.04 -17.21
C ILE A 193 -10.26 11.13 -18.22
N GLY A 194 -11.48 10.69 -17.96
CA GLY A 194 -12.15 9.67 -18.78
C GLY A 194 -11.66 8.25 -18.49
N PRO A 195 -12.54 7.23 -18.54
CA PRO A 195 -12.17 5.85 -18.26
C PRO A 195 -11.19 5.25 -19.28
N GLU A 196 -11.22 5.69 -20.54
CA GLU A 196 -10.33 5.25 -21.62
C GLU A 196 -8.86 5.62 -21.38
N ARG A 197 -8.61 6.57 -20.48
CA ARG A 197 -7.27 6.97 -20.02
C ARG A 197 -6.84 6.26 -18.75
N ILE A 198 -7.57 5.24 -18.30
CA ILE A 198 -7.21 4.39 -17.16
C ILE A 198 -6.84 2.98 -17.62
N ALA A 199 -5.65 2.53 -17.23
CA ALA A 199 -5.24 1.13 -17.32
C ALA A 199 -5.33 0.46 -15.95
N VAL A 200 -5.73 -0.81 -15.95
CA VAL A 200 -5.89 -1.65 -14.77
C VAL A 200 -5.05 -2.90 -14.96
N ILE A 201 -4.09 -3.15 -14.08
CA ILE A 201 -3.36 -4.43 -14.03
C ILE A 201 -3.93 -5.30 -12.91
N VAL A 202 -4.37 -6.51 -13.24
CA VAL A 202 -4.78 -7.51 -12.24
C VAL A 202 -3.57 -8.32 -11.82
N VAL A 203 -3.25 -8.31 -10.54
CA VAL A 203 -2.09 -9.00 -9.98
C VAL A 203 -2.39 -10.47 -9.78
N ASP A 204 -1.76 -11.30 -10.60
CA ASP A 204 -1.74 -12.74 -10.42
C ASP A 204 -0.75 -13.13 -9.31
N SER A 205 -1.25 -13.85 -8.30
CA SER A 205 -0.42 -14.36 -7.20
C SER A 205 0.35 -15.64 -7.56
N GLY A 206 -0.08 -16.37 -8.59
CA GLY A 206 0.59 -17.54 -9.16
C GLY A 206 1.75 -17.17 -10.09
N ASP A 207 1.71 -15.98 -10.69
CA ASP A 207 2.77 -15.44 -11.54
C ASP A 207 3.23 -14.03 -11.10
N PRO A 208 4.13 -13.95 -10.09
CA PRO A 208 4.60 -12.67 -9.56
C PRO A 208 5.34 -11.76 -10.55
N LEU A 209 5.73 -12.29 -11.72
CA LEU A 209 6.40 -11.52 -12.77
C LEU A 209 5.43 -10.90 -13.77
N ARG A 210 4.17 -11.37 -13.81
CA ARG A 210 3.16 -10.87 -14.75
C ARG A 210 2.94 -9.37 -14.63
N ILE A 211 2.90 -8.85 -13.41
CA ILE A 211 2.75 -7.41 -13.15
C ILE A 211 3.82 -6.56 -13.85
N LEU A 212 5.05 -7.08 -13.99
CA LEU A 212 6.14 -6.38 -14.67
C LEU A 212 5.92 -6.38 -16.19
N ARG A 213 5.56 -7.54 -16.76
CA ARG A 213 5.24 -7.69 -18.19
C ARG A 213 4.05 -6.83 -18.60
N ASP A 214 2.99 -6.80 -17.79
CA ASP A 214 1.82 -5.97 -18.07
C ASP A 214 2.14 -4.48 -17.91
N ALA A 215 3.01 -4.10 -16.96
CA ALA A 215 3.49 -2.72 -16.88
C ALA A 215 4.36 -2.33 -18.09
N GLU A 216 5.19 -3.22 -18.63
CA GLU A 216 5.92 -2.98 -19.88
C GLU A 216 4.95 -2.69 -21.03
N ARG A 217 3.89 -3.48 -21.18
CA ARG A 217 2.85 -3.26 -22.20
C ARG A 217 2.13 -1.93 -22.02
N VAL A 218 1.73 -1.59 -20.80
CA VAL A 218 1.07 -0.31 -20.48
C VAL A 218 1.98 0.87 -20.81
N ILE A 219 3.25 0.82 -20.42
CA ILE A 219 4.23 1.90 -20.65
C ILE A 219 4.67 1.95 -22.12
N GLY A 220 4.61 0.82 -22.84
CA GLY A 220 5.17 0.63 -24.18
C GLY A 220 6.68 0.45 -24.16
N LEU A 221 7.18 -0.34 -23.21
CA LEU A 221 8.57 -0.78 -23.15
C LEU A 221 8.73 -2.10 -23.93
N GLU A 222 9.95 -2.35 -24.42
CA GLU A 222 10.32 -3.66 -24.93
C GLU A 222 10.24 -4.72 -23.81
N PRO A 223 9.88 -5.97 -24.13
CA PRO A 223 9.87 -7.07 -23.16
C PRO A 223 11.19 -7.19 -22.38
N ASP A 224 11.11 -7.60 -21.11
CA ASP A 224 12.27 -7.84 -20.23
C ASP A 224 13.09 -6.56 -19.92
N THR A 225 12.48 -5.38 -20.07
CA THR A 225 13.01 -4.11 -19.60
C THR A 225 12.90 -3.96 -18.09
N LEU A 226 11.93 -4.58 -17.43
CA LEU A 226 11.70 -4.51 -15.99
C LEU A 226 12.11 -5.83 -15.33
N ASP A 227 13.20 -5.81 -14.55
CA ASP A 227 13.67 -6.97 -13.81
C ASP A 227 13.09 -7.02 -12.41
N ARG A 228 12.82 -8.24 -11.92
CA ARG A 228 12.46 -8.44 -10.51
C ARG A 228 13.61 -8.01 -9.61
N VAL A 229 13.31 -7.06 -8.73
CA VAL A 229 14.23 -6.61 -7.70
C VAL A 229 13.92 -7.30 -6.37
N THR A 230 14.88 -8.02 -5.82
CA THR A 230 14.77 -8.59 -4.48
C THR A 230 14.89 -7.46 -3.45
N THR A 231 13.77 -7.11 -2.81
CA THR A 231 13.76 -6.14 -1.70
C THR A 231 13.84 -6.87 -0.36
N LYS A 232 14.27 -6.17 0.71
CA LYS A 232 14.08 -6.68 2.08
C LYS A 232 12.62 -7.11 2.27
N THR A 233 12.42 -8.31 2.81
CA THR A 233 11.09 -8.87 3.02
C THR A 233 10.40 -8.14 4.16
N ASN A 234 9.46 -7.24 3.84
CA ASN A 234 8.47 -6.78 4.83
C ASN A 234 7.46 -7.91 5.06
N ARG A 235 7.94 -9.04 5.61
CA ARG A 235 7.16 -10.26 5.78
C ARG A 235 5.95 -9.99 6.67
N SER A 236 4.83 -10.66 6.42
CA SER A 236 3.67 -10.65 7.30
C SER A 236 4.01 -11.24 8.68
N LEU A 237 3.22 -10.87 9.70
CA LEU A 237 3.25 -11.56 10.98
C LEU A 237 2.53 -12.92 10.81
N SER A 238 2.97 -13.93 11.56
CA SER A 238 2.14 -15.11 11.80
C SER A 238 0.91 -14.75 12.65
N TYR A 239 -0.06 -15.65 12.70
CA TYR A 239 -1.26 -15.50 13.52
C TYR A 239 -0.90 -15.41 15.01
N GLU A 240 0.05 -16.23 15.44
CA GLU A 240 0.59 -16.32 16.80
C GLU A 240 1.34 -15.03 17.16
N GLU A 241 2.24 -14.56 16.28
CA GLU A 241 2.92 -13.27 16.45
C GLU A 241 1.93 -12.12 16.56
N ALA A 242 0.91 -12.09 15.69
CA ALA A 242 -0.08 -11.03 15.70
C ALA A 242 -0.95 -11.05 16.95
N ALA A 243 -1.29 -12.23 17.47
CA ALA A 243 -2.05 -12.38 18.71
C ALA A 243 -1.25 -11.87 19.92
N LEU A 244 0.04 -12.26 20.04
CA LEU A 244 0.92 -11.75 21.09
C LEU A 244 1.10 -10.24 20.97
N VAL A 245 1.44 -9.74 19.79
CA VAL A 245 1.64 -8.31 19.54
C VAL A 245 0.39 -7.51 19.91
N ARG A 246 -0.81 -7.97 19.54
CA ARG A 246 -2.06 -7.30 19.90
C ARG A 246 -2.25 -7.24 21.42
N LYS A 247 -2.14 -8.38 22.11
CA LYS A 247 -2.29 -8.46 23.57
C LYS A 247 -1.25 -7.56 24.27
N TRP A 248 0.01 -7.62 23.83
CA TRP A 248 1.09 -6.79 24.35
C TRP A 248 0.84 -5.30 24.14
N LEU A 249 0.37 -4.87 22.97
CA LEU A 249 0.05 -3.47 22.70
C LEU A 249 -1.10 -2.96 23.58
N VAL A 250 -2.10 -3.80 23.88
CA VAL A 250 -3.19 -3.45 24.82
C VAL A 250 -2.64 -3.22 26.22
N GLU A 251 -1.81 -4.14 26.72
CA GLU A 251 -1.20 -4.02 28.05
C GLU A 251 -0.23 -2.83 28.12
N LEU A 252 0.52 -2.56 27.06
CA LEU A 252 1.42 -1.42 26.96
C LEU A 252 0.67 -0.09 27.08
N GLU A 253 -0.44 0.07 26.35
CA GLU A 253 -1.24 1.30 26.40
C GLU A 253 -1.95 1.48 27.75
N ARG A 254 -2.26 0.38 28.46
CA ARG A 254 -2.84 0.41 29.81
C ARG A 254 -1.81 0.73 30.90
N GLY A 255 -0.64 0.08 30.86
CA GLY A 255 0.33 0.11 31.96
C GLY A 255 1.49 1.09 31.77
N ALA A 256 1.83 1.45 30.52
CA ALA A 256 3.00 2.27 30.22
C ALA A 256 2.78 3.16 28.97
N PRO A 257 1.83 4.11 28.99
CA PRO A 257 1.56 4.97 27.86
C PRO A 257 2.80 5.81 27.50
N MET A 258 3.15 5.83 26.20
CA MET A 258 4.35 6.52 25.71
C MET A 258 4.01 7.68 24.78
N ALA A 259 4.81 8.75 24.91
CA ALA A 259 4.88 9.81 23.90
C ALA A 259 5.21 9.22 22.52
N ALA A 260 4.64 9.81 21.47
CA ALA A 260 4.65 9.21 20.13
C ALA A 260 6.06 8.99 19.55
N GLN A 261 7.02 9.88 19.83
CA GLN A 261 8.42 9.71 19.42
C GLN A 261 9.07 8.50 20.10
N ARG A 262 8.92 8.36 21.42
CA ARG A 262 9.46 7.22 22.19
C ARG A 262 8.80 5.91 21.77
N TYR A 263 7.49 5.91 21.58
CA TYR A 263 6.76 4.77 21.03
C TYR A 263 7.32 4.34 19.67
N HIS A 264 7.52 5.30 18.76
CA HIS A 264 8.05 5.02 17.44
C HIS A 264 9.47 4.42 17.50
N GLN A 265 10.33 4.93 18.37
CA GLN A 265 11.69 4.41 18.54
C GLN A 265 11.74 3.03 19.21
N TRP A 266 11.06 2.86 20.34
CA TRP A 266 11.17 1.67 21.16
C TRP A 266 10.25 0.55 20.67
N ILE A 267 8.98 0.85 20.46
CA ILE A 267 7.96 -0.15 20.11
C ILE A 267 8.05 -0.50 18.63
N ARG A 268 7.92 0.50 17.75
CA ARG A 268 7.88 0.25 16.31
C ARG A 268 9.25 -0.15 15.75
N ARG A 269 10.29 0.68 15.93
CA ARG A 269 11.63 0.39 15.40
C ARG A 269 12.41 -0.65 16.21
N GLY A 270 12.14 -0.77 17.51
CA GLY A 270 12.74 -1.79 18.37
C GLY A 270 11.99 -3.11 18.27
N ALA A 271 10.91 -3.25 19.03
CA ALA A 271 10.22 -4.54 19.18
C ALA A 271 9.65 -5.08 17.86
N LEU A 272 8.81 -4.31 17.17
CA LEU A 272 8.04 -4.81 16.01
C LEU A 272 8.92 -5.04 14.79
N TRP A 273 9.80 -4.09 14.46
CA TRP A 273 10.76 -4.29 13.36
C TRP A 273 11.81 -5.32 13.71
N GLY A 274 12.28 -5.36 14.96
CA GLY A 274 13.18 -6.42 15.43
C GLY A 274 12.57 -7.81 15.24
N LEU A 275 11.28 -7.98 15.52
CA LEU A 275 10.55 -9.24 15.28
C LEU A 275 10.47 -9.58 13.79
N VAL A 276 10.00 -8.64 12.97
CA VAL A 276 9.76 -8.88 11.53
C VAL A 276 11.07 -9.13 10.77
N ASP A 277 12.12 -8.38 11.08
CA ASP A 277 13.41 -8.47 10.39
C ASP A 277 14.32 -9.57 10.95
N GLY A 278 14.20 -9.88 12.23
CA GLY A 278 15.13 -10.78 12.94
C GLY A 278 14.65 -12.22 13.12
N ARG A 279 13.42 -12.53 12.68
CA ARG A 279 12.83 -13.87 12.84
C ARG A 279 12.11 -14.33 11.59
N GLN A 280 12.03 -15.64 11.39
CA GLN A 280 11.14 -16.28 10.43
C GLN A 280 10.18 -17.18 11.20
N PRO A 281 8.87 -17.16 10.89
CA PRO A 281 7.92 -18.08 11.51
C PRO A 281 8.31 -19.54 11.32
N GLY A 282 8.11 -20.33 12.38
CA GLY A 282 8.30 -21.78 12.36
C GLY A 282 7.20 -22.50 11.57
N PRO A 283 7.35 -23.83 11.37
CA PRO A 283 6.40 -24.63 10.60
C PRO A 283 5.00 -24.70 11.23
N ASP A 284 4.90 -24.54 12.55
CA ASP A 284 3.65 -24.60 13.31
C ASP A 284 2.97 -23.24 13.47
N GLU A 285 3.54 -22.19 12.87
CA GLU A 285 2.98 -20.84 12.90
C GLU A 285 2.22 -20.52 11.61
N HIS A 286 1.05 -19.91 11.76
CA HIS A 286 0.08 -19.83 10.68
C HIS A 286 0.07 -18.46 10.01
N ALA A 287 -0.21 -18.43 8.71
CA ALA A 287 -0.49 -17.18 8.00
C ALA A 287 -1.93 -16.72 8.31
N ILE A 288 -2.12 -15.43 8.56
CA ILE A 288 -3.46 -14.86 8.77
C ILE A 288 -4.21 -14.81 7.42
N ARG A 289 -5.40 -15.41 7.38
CA ARG A 289 -6.26 -15.51 6.19
C ARG A 289 -7.61 -14.83 6.42
N THR A 290 -8.33 -14.54 5.33
CA THR A 290 -9.74 -14.17 5.42
C THR A 290 -10.54 -15.44 5.76
N PRO A 291 -11.35 -15.42 6.83
CA PRO A 291 -12.07 -16.60 7.30
C PRO A 291 -13.28 -16.92 6.42
N ASP A 292 -13.70 -18.19 6.41
CA ASP A 292 -14.80 -18.69 5.58
C ASP A 292 -16.10 -17.90 5.73
N TRP A 293 -16.43 -17.49 6.97
CA TRP A 293 -17.65 -16.72 7.25
C TRP A 293 -17.68 -15.37 6.51
N ALA A 294 -16.51 -14.82 6.15
CA ALA A 294 -16.38 -13.54 5.47
C ALA A 294 -16.29 -13.65 3.94
N MET A 295 -16.02 -14.86 3.41
CA MET A 295 -15.72 -15.03 1.99
C MET A 295 -16.91 -14.65 1.10
N ALA A 296 -18.14 -15.05 1.46
CA ALA A 296 -19.32 -14.70 0.69
C ALA A 296 -19.52 -13.17 0.54
N ASP A 297 -19.31 -12.41 1.62
CA ASP A 297 -19.41 -10.95 1.59
C ASP A 297 -18.27 -10.31 0.76
N VAL A 298 -17.06 -10.88 0.86
CA VAL A 298 -15.89 -10.42 0.09
C VAL A 298 -16.09 -10.68 -1.41
N ASP A 299 -16.58 -11.86 -1.76
CA ASP A 299 -16.82 -12.26 -3.15
C ASP A 299 -17.95 -11.44 -3.75
N ALA A 300 -19.08 -11.26 -3.05
CA ALA A 300 -20.18 -10.42 -3.53
C ALA A 300 -19.73 -8.99 -3.83
N ARG A 301 -18.90 -8.40 -2.95
CA ARG A 301 -18.31 -7.07 -3.17
C ARG A 301 -17.33 -7.07 -4.34
N THR A 302 -16.50 -8.08 -4.44
CA THR A 302 -15.49 -8.19 -5.51
C THR A 302 -16.15 -8.36 -6.87
N SER A 303 -17.18 -9.20 -6.99
CA SER A 303 -17.96 -9.38 -8.20
C SER A 303 -18.62 -8.08 -8.66
N ALA A 304 -19.19 -7.29 -7.73
CA ALA A 304 -19.75 -5.98 -8.07
C ALA A 304 -18.68 -5.00 -8.61
N MET A 305 -17.47 -5.03 -8.05
CA MET A 305 -16.35 -4.23 -8.57
C MET A 305 -15.89 -4.73 -9.94
N ILE A 306 -15.80 -6.05 -10.15
CA ILE A 306 -15.44 -6.66 -11.44
C ILE A 306 -16.42 -6.21 -12.52
N GLU A 307 -17.73 -6.31 -12.28
CA GLU A 307 -18.77 -5.88 -13.22
C GLU A 307 -18.63 -4.38 -13.56
N ALA A 308 -18.50 -3.53 -12.54
CA ALA A 308 -18.35 -2.09 -12.72
C ALA A 308 -17.08 -1.71 -13.49
N ILE A 309 -15.95 -2.38 -13.22
CA ILE A 309 -14.68 -2.13 -13.91
C ILE A 309 -14.76 -2.64 -15.35
N GLY A 310 -15.30 -3.83 -15.57
CA GLY A 310 -15.48 -4.41 -16.91
C GLY A 310 -16.38 -3.55 -17.81
N ALA A 311 -17.40 -2.92 -17.23
CA ALA A 311 -18.29 -2.00 -17.94
C ALA A 311 -17.75 -0.56 -18.08
N SER A 312 -16.63 -0.22 -17.43
CA SER A 312 -16.16 1.17 -17.32
C SER A 312 -15.56 1.74 -18.61
N GLY A 313 -15.02 0.90 -19.50
CA GLY A 313 -14.22 1.32 -20.65
C GLY A 313 -12.72 1.49 -20.36
N ALA A 314 -12.26 1.20 -19.14
CA ALA A 314 -10.84 1.15 -18.81
C ALA A 314 -10.12 -0.02 -19.50
N ALA A 315 -8.84 0.16 -19.80
CA ALA A 315 -8.01 -0.88 -20.40
C ALA A 315 -7.54 -1.90 -19.33
N VAL A 316 -8.06 -3.13 -19.39
CA VAL A 316 -7.74 -4.19 -18.43
C VAL A 316 -6.61 -5.09 -18.95
N TYR A 317 -5.58 -5.27 -18.13
CA TYR A 317 -4.44 -6.15 -18.33
C TYR A 317 -4.45 -7.20 -17.21
N GLY A 318 -4.96 -8.38 -17.50
CA GLY A 318 -5.42 -9.24 -16.41
C GLY A 318 -6.55 -10.13 -16.84
N ASP A 319 -6.88 -11.10 -16.01
CA ASP A 319 -8.25 -11.57 -15.91
C ASP A 319 -8.85 -10.95 -14.65
N LEU A 320 -10.01 -10.32 -14.73
CA LEU A 320 -10.67 -9.76 -13.54
C LEU A 320 -11.16 -10.86 -12.61
N ASP A 321 -11.45 -12.05 -13.14
CA ASP A 321 -11.88 -13.19 -12.34
C ASP A 321 -10.77 -13.70 -11.40
N ASP A 322 -9.49 -13.38 -11.69
CA ASP A 322 -8.36 -13.62 -10.80
C ASP A 322 -8.49 -12.86 -9.44
N LEU A 323 -9.40 -11.88 -9.34
CA LEU A 323 -9.69 -11.19 -8.07
C LEU A 323 -10.53 -12.03 -7.10
N ILE A 324 -11.23 -13.05 -7.59
CA ILE A 324 -11.94 -14.05 -6.78
C ILE A 324 -10.98 -15.21 -6.53
N VAL A 325 -10.72 -15.48 -5.25
CA VAL A 325 -9.79 -16.54 -4.85
C VAL A 325 -10.52 -17.56 -3.98
N PRO A 326 -10.15 -18.85 -4.06
CA PRO A 326 -10.76 -19.85 -3.19
C PRO A 326 -10.50 -19.51 -1.73
N ALA A 327 -11.47 -19.86 -0.88
CA ALA A 327 -11.28 -19.85 0.56
C ALA A 327 -10.04 -20.68 0.91
N ALA A 328 -9.14 -20.10 1.70
CA ALA A 328 -8.05 -20.86 2.28
C ALA A 328 -8.61 -21.66 3.46
N PRO A 329 -8.11 -22.89 3.72
CA PRO A 329 -8.52 -23.65 4.90
C PRO A 329 -8.36 -22.80 6.16
N ASP A 330 -9.36 -22.81 7.04
CA ASP A 330 -9.31 -22.08 8.31
C ASP A 330 -8.06 -22.50 9.09
N SER A 331 -7.21 -21.54 9.41
CA SER A 331 -6.00 -21.76 10.21
C SER A 331 -6.29 -21.80 11.72
N GLY A 332 -7.57 -21.86 12.09
CA GLY A 332 -8.03 -21.90 13.46
C GLY A 332 -8.56 -20.54 13.89
N SER A 333 -9.86 -20.48 14.16
CA SER A 333 -10.49 -19.42 14.93
C SER A 333 -10.33 -19.73 16.42
N GLY A 334 -9.60 -18.90 17.15
CA GLY A 334 -9.39 -19.15 18.57
C GLY A 334 -8.48 -18.15 19.27
N GLU A 335 -8.60 -18.07 20.59
CA GLU A 335 -7.65 -17.31 21.39
C GLU A 335 -6.31 -18.05 21.44
N VAL A 336 -5.28 -17.45 20.82
CA VAL A 336 -3.91 -17.95 20.96
C VAL A 336 -3.50 -17.86 22.44
N SER A 337 -3.28 -19.03 23.05
CA SER A 337 -2.81 -19.20 24.43
C SER A 337 -1.31 -19.46 24.51
N GLU A 338 -0.71 -19.97 23.43
CA GLU A 338 0.70 -20.35 23.36
C GLU A 338 1.35 -19.70 22.13
N VAL A 339 2.58 -19.22 22.29
CA VAL A 339 3.39 -18.67 21.21
C VAL A 339 4.83 -19.17 21.35
N PRO A 340 5.56 -19.36 20.24
CA PRO A 340 6.98 -19.70 20.32
C PRO A 340 7.77 -18.68 21.13
N VAL A 341 8.63 -19.17 22.04
CA VAL A 341 9.37 -18.32 23.00
C VAL A 341 10.29 -17.31 22.30
N ASP A 342 10.80 -17.67 21.12
CA ASP A 342 11.66 -16.84 20.29
C ASP A 342 10.94 -15.57 19.79
N VAL A 343 9.61 -15.57 19.67
CA VAL A 343 8.82 -14.36 19.38
C VAL A 343 9.03 -13.32 20.48
N ALA A 344 8.85 -13.71 21.75
CA ALA A 344 9.01 -12.82 22.89
C ALA A 344 10.47 -12.36 23.05
N ILE A 345 11.43 -13.30 22.91
CA ILE A 345 12.87 -12.98 22.95
C ILE A 345 13.21 -11.92 21.90
N GLN A 346 12.75 -12.09 20.66
CA GLN A 346 13.10 -11.16 19.58
C GLN A 346 12.51 -9.77 19.80
N MET A 347 11.27 -9.68 20.31
CA MET A 347 10.67 -8.40 20.69
C MET A 347 11.45 -7.71 21.82
N LEU A 348 11.83 -8.45 22.86
CA LEU A 348 12.62 -7.94 23.99
C LEU A 348 14.02 -7.49 23.56
N MET A 349 14.68 -8.25 22.69
CA MET A 349 15.98 -7.88 22.13
C MET A 349 15.90 -6.61 21.27
N GLY A 350 14.83 -6.46 20.49
CA GLY A 350 14.54 -5.24 19.74
C GLY A 350 14.39 -4.01 20.66
N LEU A 351 13.66 -4.16 21.76
CA LEU A 351 13.51 -3.11 22.78
C LEU A 351 14.84 -2.78 23.45
N ALA A 352 15.56 -3.79 23.94
CA ALA A 352 16.84 -3.61 24.62
C ALA A 352 17.87 -2.91 23.73
N THR A 353 17.92 -3.27 22.45
CA THR A 353 18.79 -2.64 21.45
C THR A 353 18.50 -1.15 21.30
N MET A 354 17.21 -0.77 21.26
CA MET A 354 16.83 0.63 21.13
C MET A 354 17.03 1.41 22.43
N ALA A 355 16.74 0.82 23.58
CA ALA A 355 17.01 1.41 24.89
C ALA A 355 18.51 1.67 25.12
N ALA A 356 19.37 0.72 24.74
CA ALA A 356 20.82 0.89 24.83
C ALA A 356 21.38 1.98 23.90
N LYS A 357 20.71 2.25 22.76
CA LYS A 357 21.05 3.38 21.88
C LYS A 357 20.60 4.70 22.48
N ASP A 358 19.41 4.74 23.05
CA ASP A 358 18.82 5.93 23.68
C ASP A 358 19.64 6.36 24.91
N ALA A 359 20.18 5.41 25.68
CA ALA A 359 21.04 5.71 26.84
C ALA A 359 22.43 6.27 26.50
N LYS A 360 22.86 6.18 25.23
CA LYS A 360 24.17 6.68 24.75
C LYS A 360 24.07 8.02 24.03
N GLY A 361 22.87 8.45 23.67
CA GLY A 361 22.59 9.75 23.05
C GLY A 361 22.05 10.73 24.08
#